data_AF-A0A9P6A874-F1
#
_entry.id   AF-A0A9P6A874-F1
#
_cell.length_a   1.000
_cell.length_b   1.000
_cell.length_c   1.000
_cell.angle_alpha   90.00
_cell.angle_beta   90.00
_cell.angle_gamma   90.00
#
_symmetry.space_group_name_H-M   'P 1'
#
loop_
_entity.id
_entity.type
_entity.pdbx_description
1 polymer ?
#
loop_
_entity_poly.entity_id
_entity_poly.type
_entity_poly.pdbx_seq_one_letter_code
_entity_poly.pdbx_strand_id
1 'polypeptide(L)' 'GDLLPRNILANETTAILDWELAGFCPSFWEYARVHHHGWRTPGWDHILGRLFPGPRREKEVRTVDKILPLLQVNCSIN' A
#
# COMPACT_ATOMS: atom_id res chain seq x y z
N GLY A 1 0.44 0.69 6.38
CA GLY A 1 0.78 -0.56 5.72
C GLY A 1 -0.51 -1.22 5.31
N ASP A 2 -0.48 -2.07 4.30
CA ASP A 2 -1.59 -2.94 3.86
C ASP A 2 -2.94 -2.28 3.54
N LEU A 3 -2.94 -1.01 3.11
CA LEU A 3 -4.14 -0.34 2.62
C LEU A 3 -4.54 -0.92 1.25
N LEU A 4 -5.31 -2.01 1.27
CA LEU A 4 -5.72 -2.77 0.10
C LEU A 4 -7.23 -2.88 0.01
N PRO A 5 -7.81 -3.20 -1.17
CA PRO A 5 -9.24 -3.37 -1.32
C PRO A 5 -9.88 -4.25 -0.24
N ARG A 6 -9.22 -5.35 0.15
CA ARG A 6 -9.72 -6.27 1.19
C ARG A 6 -9.83 -5.64 2.58
N ASN A 7 -9.04 -4.59 2.85
CA ASN A 7 -9.00 -3.89 4.14
C ASN A 7 -9.79 -2.58 4.08
N ILE A 8 -10.53 -2.33 3.01
CA ILE A 8 -11.41 -1.18 2.86
C ILE A 8 -12.85 -1.68 2.73
N LEU A 9 -13.67 -1.41 3.73
CA LEU A 9 -15.11 -1.57 3.61
C LEU A 9 -15.67 -0.33 2.91
N ALA A 10 -16.28 -0.54 1.75
CA ALA A 10 -16.97 0.51 0.99
C ALA A 10 -18.42 0.08 0.76
N ASN A 11 -19.27 0.29 1.76
CA ASN A 11 -20.73 0.13 1.67
C ASN A 11 -21.41 1.41 2.18
N GLU A 12 -22.59 1.32 2.82
CA GLU A 12 -23.27 2.46 3.46
C GLU A 12 -22.39 3.22 4.46
N THR A 13 -21.42 2.53 5.09
CA THR A 13 -20.35 3.13 5.89
C THR A 13 -18.99 2.77 5.30
N THR A 14 -18.07 3.73 5.25
CA THR A 14 -16.68 3.51 4.83
C THR A 14 -15.78 3.29 6.05
N ALA A 15 -15.00 2.21 6.07
CA ALA A 15 -14.08 1.91 7.16
C ALA A 15 -12.76 1.29 6.66
N ILE A 16 -11.68 1.58 7.39
CA ILE A 16 -10.37 0.94 7.21
C ILE A 16 -10.22 -0.14 8.27
N LEU A 17 -9.96 -1.36 7.82
CA LEU A 17 -9.76 -2.54 8.65
C LEU A 17 -8.27 -2.89 8.74
N ASP A 18 -7.95 -3.84 9.61
CA ASP A 18 -6.65 -4.50 9.69
C ASP A 18 -5.48 -3.52 9.92
N TRP A 19 -5.43 -2.99 11.14
CA TRP A 19 -4.47 -1.98 11.58
C TRP A 19 -3.13 -2.56 12.04
N GLU A 20 -2.88 -3.85 11.84
CA GLU A 20 -1.68 -4.53 12.37
C GLU A 20 -0.36 -3.92 11.84
N LEU A 21 -0.39 -3.35 10.63
CA LEU A 21 0.75 -2.67 10.00
C LEU A 21 0.64 -1.13 10.04
N ALA A 22 -0.22 -0.60 10.91
CA ALA A 22 -0.29 0.84 11.16
C ALA A 22 0.87 1.28 12.05
N GLY A 23 1.53 2.38 11.67
CA GLY A 23 2.66 2.90 12.40
C GLY A 23 3.19 4.19 11.80
N PHE A 24 4.15 4.82 12.49
CA PHE A 24 4.79 6.02 11.98
C PHE A 24 5.77 5.64 10.86
N CYS A 25 5.41 5.98 9.63
CA CYS A 25 6.21 5.72 8.43
C CYS A 25 6.42 7.01 7.64
N PRO A 26 7.45 7.09 6.77
CA PRO A 26 7.61 8.22 5.86
C PRO A 26 6.34 8.50 5.04
N SER A 27 6.10 9.77 4.70
CA SER A 27 4.86 10.18 4.01
C SER A 27 4.62 9.50 2.65
N PHE A 28 5.66 8.99 1.99
CA PHE A 28 5.55 8.25 0.74
C PHE A 28 5.16 6.77 0.93
N TRP A 29 5.15 6.27 2.17
CA TRP A 29 5.04 4.85 2.48
C TRP A 29 3.75 4.24 1.96
N GLU A 30 2.59 4.83 2.28
CA GLU A 30 1.32 4.26 1.82
C GLU A 30 1.11 4.41 0.33
N TYR A 31 1.55 5.52 -0.25
CA TYR A 31 1.53 5.68 -1.71
C TYR A 31 2.33 4.55 -2.38
N ALA A 32 3.54 4.27 -1.88
CA ALA A 32 4.37 3.22 -2.44
C ALA A 32 3.75 1.83 -2.23
N ARG A 33 3.21 1.55 -1.03
CA ARG A 33 2.56 0.28 -0.70
C ARG A 33 1.35 0.01 -1.59
N VAL A 34 0.42 0.96 -1.75
CA VAL A 34 -0.79 0.72 -2.57
C VAL A 34 -0.46 0.42 -4.04
N HIS A 35 0.72 0.86 -4.52
CA HIS A 35 1.25 0.63 -5.87
C HIS A 35 2.19 -0.59 -5.99
N HIS A 36 2.37 -1.37 -4.93
CA HIS A 36 3.24 -2.55 -4.92
C HIS A 36 2.82 -3.55 -6.01
N HIS A 37 3.81 -4.08 -6.73
CA HIS A 37 3.58 -4.90 -7.93
C HIS A 37 2.75 -6.17 -7.65
N GLY A 38 2.90 -6.79 -6.47
CA GLY A 38 2.18 -8.00 -6.09
C GLY A 38 0.67 -7.80 -5.88
N TRP A 39 0.16 -6.57 -5.90
CA TRP A 39 -1.25 -6.25 -5.61
C TRP A 39 -1.99 -5.61 -6.78
N ARG A 40 -1.35 -5.58 -7.96
CA ARG A 40 -1.95 -4.97 -9.14
C ARG A 40 -3.07 -5.84 -9.69
N THR A 41 -4.23 -5.21 -9.87
CA THR A 41 -5.36 -5.77 -10.62
C THR A 41 -5.92 -4.66 -11.50
N PRO A 42 -6.60 -4.96 -12.63
CA PRO A 42 -7.17 -3.92 -13.49
C PRO A 42 -8.12 -2.96 -12.75
N GLY A 43 -8.94 -3.50 -11.84
CA GLY A 43 -9.84 -2.69 -11.02
C GLY A 43 -9.10 -1.81 -10.02
N TRP A 44 -8.06 -2.32 -9.37
CA TRP A 44 -7.25 -1.54 -8.44
C TRP A 44 -6.45 -0.45 -9.14
N ASP A 45 -5.82 -0.77 -10.27
CA ASP A 45 -5.11 0.20 -11.10
C ASP A 45 -6.05 1.33 -11.58
N HIS A 46 -7.30 1.00 -11.93
CA HIS A 46 -8.31 2.00 -12.26
C HIS A 46 -8.61 2.94 -11.09
N ILE A 47 -8.79 2.42 -9.88
CA ILE A 47 -9.05 3.22 -8.68
C ILE A 47 -7.84 4.13 -8.37
N LEU A 48 -6.63 3.58 -8.38
CA LEU A 48 -5.41 4.36 -8.13
C LEU A 48 -5.20 5.46 -9.15
N GLY A 49 -5.50 5.21 -10.43
CA GLY A 49 -5.44 6.22 -11.48
C GLY A 49 -6.40 7.40 -11.26
N ARG A 50 -7.53 7.17 -10.58
CA ARG A 50 -8.46 8.24 -10.17
C ARG A 50 -8.03 8.96 -8.91
N LEU A 51 -7.47 8.25 -7.93
CA LEU A 51 -7.05 8.82 -6.64
C LEU A 51 -5.77 9.65 -6.74
N PHE A 52 -4.84 9.25 -7.63
CA PHE A 52 -3.54 9.89 -7.78
C PHE A 52 -3.35 10.37 -9.23
N PRO A 53 -4.11 11.39 -9.67
CA PRO A 53 -3.93 11.95 -11.00
C PRO A 53 -2.55 12.61 -11.07
N GLY A 54 -1.65 12.04 -11.86
CA GLY A 54 -0.31 12.56 -12.07
C GLY A 54 0.73 11.48 -12.38
N PRO A 55 1.99 11.88 -12.61
CA PRO A 55 3.08 10.93 -12.82
C PRO A 55 3.23 10.01 -11.61
N ARG A 56 3.37 8.71 -11.87
CA ARG A 56 3.61 7.72 -10.82
C ARG A 56 4.96 7.97 -10.15
N ARG A 57 4.99 7.94 -8.82
CA ARG A 57 6.22 8.14 -8.01
C ARG A 57 7.07 6.86 -7.99
N GLU A 58 7.59 6.53 -9.16
CA GLU A 58 8.29 5.28 -9.46
C GLU A 58 9.55 5.06 -8.61
N LYS A 59 10.22 6.14 -8.19
CA LYS A 59 11.41 6.04 -7.34
C LYS A 59 11.05 5.53 -5.94
N GLU A 60 9.98 6.05 -5.35
CA GLU A 60 9.49 5.72 -4.02
C GLU A 60 8.91 4.30 -4.00
N VAL A 61 8.12 3.94 -5.01
CA VAL A 61 7.58 2.57 -5.18
C VAL A 61 8.72 1.55 -5.19
N ARG A 62 9.71 1.73 -6.10
CA ARG A 62 10.86 0.82 -6.17
C ARG A 62 11.71 0.78 -4.91
N THR A 63 11.78 1.89 -4.18
CA THR A 63 12.53 1.95 -2.92
C THR A 63 11.86 1.07 -1.87
N VAL A 64 10.54 1.19 -1.72
CA VAL A 64 9.78 0.37 -0.77
C VAL A 64 9.79 -1.10 -1.18
N ASP A 65 9.64 -1.42 -2.47
CA ASP A 65 9.72 -2.81 -2.96
C ASP A 65 11.02 -3.51 -2.57
N LYS A 66 12.15 -2.79 -2.57
CA LYS A 66 13.46 -3.33 -2.17
C LYS A 66 13.59 -3.51 -0.66
N ILE A 67 12.97 -2.65 0.13
CA ILE A 67 13.09 -2.65 1.59
C ILE A 67 12.08 -3.62 2.23
N LEU A 68 10.92 -3.83 1.60
CA LEU A 68 9.84 -4.64 2.15
C LEU A 68 10.26 -6.08 2.54
N PRO A 69 11.05 -6.81 1.73
CA PRO A 69 11.55 -8.14 2.13
C PRO A 69 12.47 -8.08 3.35
N LEU A 70 13.29 -7.03 3.48
CA LEU A 70 14.20 -6.85 4.61
C LEU A 70 13.45 -6.62 5.92
N LEU A 71 12.29 -5.97 5.86
CA LEU A 71 11.43 -5.74 7.02
C LEU A 71 10.66 -7.00 7.42
N GLN A 72 10.20 -7.79 6.44
CA GLN A 72 9.54 -9.08 6.72
C GLN A 72 10.49 -10.04 7.45
N VAL A 73 11.76 -10.08 7.04
CA VAL A 73 12.79 -10.89 7.74
C VAL A 73 12.93 -10.44 9.20
N ASN A 74 12.90 -9.14 9.50
CA ASN A 74 13.02 -8.66 10.88
C ASN A 74 11.77 -8.90 11.74
N CYS A 75 10.57 -8.94 11.14
CA CYS A 75 9.33 -9.18 11.88
C CYS A 75 9.00 -10.68 12.09
N SER A 76 9.70 -11.60 11.40
CA SER A 76 9.51 -13.05 11.53
C SER A 76 10.55 -13.75 12.42
N ILE A 77 11.46 -13.01 13.05
CA ILE A 77 12.51 -13.55 13.97
C ILE A 77 12.12 -13.35 15.46
N ASN A 78 10.86 -13.07 15.77
CA ASN A 78 10.33 -13.09 17.15
C ASN A 78 9.35 -14.23 17.35
#